data_AF-A0A7Y4VTZ9-F1
#
_entry.id   AF-A0A7Y4VTZ9-F1
#
_cell.length_a   1.000
_cell.length_b   1.000
_cell.length_c   1.000
_cell.angle_alpha   90.00
_cell.angle_beta   90.00
_cell.angle_gamma   90.00
#
_symmetry.space_group_name_H-M   'P 1'
#
loop_
_entity.id
_entity.type
_entity.pdbx_description
1 polymer ?
#
loop_
_entity_poly.entity_id
_entity_poly.type
_entity_poly.pdbx_seq_one_letter_code
_entity_poly.pdbx_strand_id
1 'polypeptide(L)'
;MTIEQWTIVGIISGIATAILTLLGVITSLYMSIKAIREVQTDRRLNQAPYLAFEPGGQQHPIQFNEIKNPEQRKRIGVNGENSTLVGLKTDDGKITHQYHGLKNYGLGPAIHTQITWIPQIVWVGTESFRIDEKKLSEQKYRRDLNTIPASPSHLLPEQEATFFRIPAFIQRDYERKITRVTGYIEISYLDLFKERHTTRQKFHVFTGYTDNPPYIHFTFSDILFDQEVPQNDDDES
;
A
#
# COMPACT_ATOMS: atom_id res chain seq x y z
N MET A 1 -76.57 -16.62 24.60
CA MET A 1 -75.26 -15.93 24.62
C MET A 1 -75.52 -14.52 25.13
N THR A 2 -74.95 -14.14 26.27
CA THR A 2 -75.23 -12.84 26.93
C THR A 2 -74.32 -11.74 26.38
N ILE A 3 -74.72 -10.48 26.52
CA ILE A 3 -73.93 -9.30 26.10
C ILE A 3 -72.51 -9.34 26.72
N GLU A 4 -72.38 -9.86 27.94
CA GLU A 4 -71.09 -10.06 28.63
C GLU A 4 -70.17 -11.09 27.96
N GLN A 5 -70.71 -12.10 27.27
CA GLN A 5 -69.88 -13.07 26.54
C GLN A 5 -69.27 -12.46 25.28
N TRP A 6 -69.98 -11.53 24.63
CA TRP A 6 -69.46 -10.80 23.46
C TRP A 6 -68.37 -9.80 23.82
N THR A 7 -68.46 -9.15 24.99
CA THR A 7 -67.43 -8.21 25.46
C THR A 7 -66.13 -8.93 25.81
N ILE A 8 -66.19 -10.09 26.47
CA ILE A 8 -64.99 -10.90 26.79
C ILE A 8 -64.29 -11.37 25.52
N VAL A 9 -65.02 -11.89 24.53
CA VAL A 9 -64.45 -12.32 23.24
C VAL A 9 -63.82 -11.13 22.50
N GLY A 10 -64.45 -9.95 22.53
CA GLY A 10 -63.89 -8.73 21.96
C GLY A 10 -62.56 -8.30 22.59
N ILE A 11 -62.46 -8.38 23.93
CA ILE A 11 -61.22 -8.06 24.66
C ILE A 11 -60.11 -9.05 24.31
N ILE A 12 -60.39 -10.36 24.31
CA ILE A 12 -59.42 -11.41 23.96
C ILE A 12 -58.93 -11.24 22.53
N SER A 13 -59.84 -10.97 21.59
CA SER A 13 -59.49 -10.71 20.19
C SER A 13 -58.63 -9.44 20.03
N GLY A 14 -58.91 -8.39 20.80
CA GLY A 14 -58.13 -7.15 20.79
C GLY A 14 -56.70 -7.38 21.30
N ILE A 15 -56.53 -8.11 22.40
CA ILE A 15 -55.22 -8.46 22.96
C ILE A 15 -54.44 -9.34 21.97
N ALA A 16 -55.08 -10.37 21.40
CA ALA A 16 -54.45 -11.25 20.43
C ALA A 16 -53.98 -10.49 19.19
N THR A 17 -54.81 -9.59 18.67
CA THR A 17 -54.46 -8.73 17.51
C THR A 17 -53.29 -7.80 17.84
N ALA A 18 -53.26 -7.20 19.03
CA ALA A 18 -52.17 -6.35 19.46
C ALA A 18 -50.83 -7.11 19.55
N ILE A 19 -50.83 -8.33 20.10
CA ILE A 19 -49.65 -9.19 20.19
C ILE A 19 -49.15 -9.57 18.79
N LEU A 20 -50.05 -10.01 17.89
CA LEU A 20 -49.69 -10.34 16.51
C LEU A 20 -49.14 -9.13 15.77
N THR A 21 -49.70 -7.94 15.99
CA THR A 21 -49.23 -6.69 15.39
C THR A 21 -47.81 -6.37 15.89
N LEU A 22 -47.57 -6.49 17.20
CA LEU A 22 -46.24 -6.27 17.79
C LEU A 22 -45.20 -7.25 17.23
N LEU A 23 -45.54 -8.53 17.13
CA LEU A 23 -44.67 -9.55 16.52
C LEU A 23 -44.40 -9.23 15.04
N GLY A 24 -45.40 -8.77 14.29
CA GLY A 24 -45.24 -8.33 12.91
C GLY A 24 -44.28 -7.12 12.78
N VAL A 25 -44.38 -6.16 13.69
CA VAL A 25 -43.47 -5.00 13.73
C VAL A 25 -42.04 -5.42 14.05
N ILE A 26 -41.84 -6.29 15.05
CA ILE A 26 -40.51 -6.77 15.43
C ILE A 26 -39.85 -7.58 14.30
N THR A 27 -40.61 -8.48 13.67
CA THR A 27 -40.09 -9.31 12.56
C THR A 27 -39.76 -8.45 11.33
N SER A 28 -40.61 -7.48 10.99
CA SER A 28 -40.36 -6.51 9.92
C SER A 28 -39.09 -5.68 10.18
N LEU A 29 -38.94 -5.17 11.41
CA LEU A 29 -37.75 -4.40 11.80
C LEU A 29 -36.48 -5.27 11.73
N TYR A 30 -36.54 -6.50 12.22
CA TYR A 30 -35.42 -7.45 12.16
C TYR A 30 -34.99 -7.73 10.72
N MET A 31 -35.96 -8.02 9.82
CA MET A 31 -35.68 -8.26 8.41
C MET A 31 -35.09 -7.03 7.72
N SER A 32 -35.59 -5.83 8.03
CA SER A 32 -35.05 -4.57 7.51
C SER A 32 -33.59 -4.36 7.93
N ILE A 33 -33.26 -4.55 9.21
CA ILE A 33 -31.88 -4.45 9.71
C ILE A 33 -30.97 -5.46 9.01
N LYS A 34 -31.44 -6.71 8.85
CA LYS A 34 -30.67 -7.76 8.18
C LYS A 34 -30.40 -7.41 6.72
N ALA A 35 -31.42 -6.97 5.98
CA ALA A 35 -31.28 -6.56 4.58
C ALA A 35 -30.31 -5.39 4.40
N ILE A 36 -30.35 -4.39 5.30
CA ILE A 36 -29.39 -3.29 5.28
C ILE A 36 -27.96 -3.79 5.47
N ARG A 37 -27.74 -4.74 6.40
CA ARG A 37 -26.42 -5.32 6.63
C ARG A 37 -25.91 -6.09 5.41
N GLU A 38 -26.76 -6.92 4.80
CA GLU A 38 -26.41 -7.65 3.58
C GLU A 38 -26.04 -6.70 2.44
N VAL A 39 -26.84 -5.66 2.19
CA VAL A 39 -26.54 -4.63 1.17
C VAL A 39 -25.25 -3.87 1.49
N GLN A 40 -24.96 -3.59 2.76
CA GLN A 40 -23.71 -2.95 3.16
C GLN A 40 -22.50 -3.86 2.91
N THR A 41 -22.59 -5.13 3.26
CA THR A 41 -21.53 -6.12 3.01
C THR A 41 -21.29 -6.28 1.51
N ASP A 42 -22.35 -6.42 0.72
CA ASP A 42 -22.25 -6.51 -0.74
C ASP A 42 -21.61 -5.27 -1.35
N ARG A 43 -21.96 -4.07 -0.86
CA ARG A 43 -21.32 -2.83 -1.31
C ARG A 43 -19.84 -2.79 -0.96
N ARG A 44 -19.45 -3.24 0.23
CA ARG A 44 -18.04 -3.30 0.63
C ARG A 44 -17.24 -4.23 -0.27
N LEU A 45 -17.75 -5.44 -0.53
CA LEU A 45 -17.09 -6.40 -1.41
C LEU A 45 -16.99 -5.88 -2.85
N ASN A 46 -18.06 -5.28 -3.37
CA ASN A 46 -18.09 -4.75 -4.74
C ASN A 46 -17.37 -3.40 -4.91
N GLN A 47 -16.91 -2.78 -3.82
CA GLN A 47 -16.16 -1.53 -3.84
C GLN A 47 -14.78 -1.69 -3.19
N ALA A 48 -14.27 -2.92 -3.11
CA ALA A 48 -12.92 -3.16 -2.62
C ALA A 48 -11.90 -2.66 -3.65
N PRO A 49 -11.03 -1.70 -3.31
CA PRO A 49 -9.88 -1.35 -4.14
C PRO A 49 -8.84 -2.47 -4.10
N TYR A 50 -8.05 -2.58 -5.16
CA TYR A 50 -6.93 -3.52 -5.22
C TYR A 50 -5.80 -2.92 -6.03
N LEU A 51 -4.71 -2.58 -5.36
CA LEU A 51 -3.55 -1.94 -5.99
C LEU A 51 -2.39 -2.91 -6.09
N ALA A 52 -1.77 -2.98 -7.28
CA ALA A 52 -0.55 -3.72 -7.54
C ALA A 52 0.25 -3.08 -8.67
N PHE A 53 1.55 -3.34 -8.73
CA PHE A 53 2.33 -3.01 -9.92
C PHE A 53 2.11 -4.06 -11.00
N GLU A 54 2.10 -3.64 -12.25
CA GLU A 54 2.17 -4.54 -13.39
C GLU A 54 3.45 -5.41 -13.29
N PRO A 55 3.32 -6.75 -13.40
CA PRO A 55 4.48 -7.63 -13.41
C PRO A 55 5.41 -7.33 -14.59
N GLY A 56 6.71 -7.42 -14.36
CA GLY A 56 7.72 -7.15 -15.38
C GLY A 56 8.75 -6.14 -14.95
N GLY A 57 9.61 -5.77 -15.89
CA GLY A 57 10.81 -4.98 -15.64
C GLY A 57 10.83 -3.67 -16.42
N GLN A 58 11.11 -2.56 -15.75
CA GLN A 58 11.32 -1.26 -16.38
C GLN A 58 12.70 -0.71 -16.02
N GLN A 59 13.44 -0.31 -17.05
CA GLN A 59 14.75 0.33 -16.92
C GLN A 59 14.61 1.85 -17.07
N HIS A 60 15.18 2.58 -16.11
CA HIS A 60 15.15 4.04 -16.08
C HIS A 60 16.55 4.62 -16.00
N PRO A 61 16.87 5.64 -16.80
CA PRO A 61 18.14 6.33 -16.70
C PRO A 61 18.23 7.12 -15.39
N ILE A 62 19.40 7.07 -14.76
CA ILE A 62 19.69 7.81 -13.52
C ILE A 62 20.76 8.87 -13.76
N GLN A 63 20.86 9.79 -12.81
CA GLN A 63 21.89 10.82 -12.75
C GLN A 63 22.42 10.95 -11.33
N PHE A 64 23.61 11.50 -11.21
CA PHE A 64 24.29 11.66 -9.93
C PHE A 64 24.28 13.14 -9.55
N ASN A 65 23.49 13.48 -8.53
CA ASN A 65 23.26 14.86 -8.10
C ASN A 65 24.09 15.20 -6.87
N GLU A 66 25.02 16.14 -6.99
CA GLU A 66 25.85 16.59 -5.87
C GLU A 66 25.06 17.44 -4.87
N ILE A 67 25.18 17.14 -3.58
CA ILE A 67 24.60 17.97 -2.53
C ILE A 67 25.59 19.08 -2.16
N LYS A 68 25.41 20.27 -2.75
CA LYS A 68 26.26 21.44 -2.48
C LYS A 68 25.93 22.15 -1.16
N ASN A 69 24.68 22.06 -0.69
CA ASN A 69 24.22 22.79 0.50
C ASN A 69 24.56 22.04 1.81
N PRO A 70 25.34 22.62 2.74
CA PRO A 70 25.68 22.01 4.02
C PRO A 70 24.49 21.67 4.93
N GLU A 71 23.43 22.49 4.94
CA GLU A 71 22.23 22.21 5.74
C GLU A 71 21.46 21.01 5.19
N GLN A 72 21.42 20.90 3.86
CA GLN A 72 20.82 19.75 3.18
C GLN A 72 21.60 18.47 3.46
N ARG A 73 22.94 18.53 3.51
CA ARG A 73 23.79 17.39 3.93
C ARG A 73 23.47 16.94 5.35
N LYS A 74 23.33 17.87 6.30
CA LYS A 74 22.95 17.56 7.70
C LYS A 74 21.57 16.91 7.79
N ARG A 75 20.57 17.41 7.07
CA ARG A 75 19.20 16.83 7.05
C ARG A 75 19.15 15.43 6.46
N ILE A 76 19.99 15.15 5.45
CA ILE A 76 20.06 13.86 4.77
C ILE A 76 21.01 12.90 5.50
N GLY A 77 21.76 13.38 6.50
CA GLY A 77 22.63 12.58 7.35
C GLY A 77 23.94 12.18 6.67
N VAL A 78 24.46 13.01 5.75
CA VAL A 78 25.71 12.70 5.05
C VAL A 78 26.89 13.45 5.64
N ASN A 79 27.88 12.69 6.09
CA ASN A 79 29.15 13.22 6.60
C ASN A 79 30.19 13.13 5.48
N GLY A 80 30.43 14.25 4.78
CA GLY A 80 31.44 14.33 3.72
C GLY A 80 31.20 15.51 2.78
N GLU A 81 32.27 16.06 2.22
CA GLU A 81 32.18 17.21 1.33
C GLU A 81 31.58 16.85 -0.05
N ASN A 82 31.70 15.58 -0.47
CA ASN A 82 31.34 15.10 -1.82
C ASN A 82 30.31 13.96 -1.81
N SER A 83 29.14 14.20 -1.22
CA SER A 83 28.04 13.24 -1.26
C SER A 83 27.16 13.44 -2.49
N THR A 84 27.12 12.46 -3.37
CA THR A 84 26.30 12.47 -4.58
C THR A 84 25.09 11.55 -4.41
N LEU A 85 23.88 12.08 -4.61
CA LEU A 85 22.65 11.30 -4.57
C LEU A 85 22.36 10.67 -5.92
N VAL A 86 21.83 9.46 -5.92
CA VAL A 86 21.27 8.83 -7.11
C VAL A 86 19.86 9.39 -7.33
N GLY A 87 19.63 10.02 -8.46
CA GLY A 87 18.32 10.53 -8.87
C GLY A 87 17.90 9.99 -10.23
N LEU A 88 16.61 10.06 -10.53
CA LEU A 88 16.15 9.91 -11.92
C LEU A 88 16.75 11.01 -12.79
N LYS A 89 17.06 10.68 -14.05
CA LYS A 89 17.50 11.68 -15.02
C LYS A 89 16.43 12.75 -15.20
N THR A 90 16.85 14.01 -15.15
CA THR A 90 15.99 15.17 -15.39
C THR A 90 16.49 15.95 -16.59
N ASP A 91 15.60 16.32 -17.50
CA ASP A 91 15.91 17.25 -18.58
C ASP A 91 15.28 18.62 -18.21
N ASP A 92 16.08 19.69 -18.20
CA ASP A 92 15.68 21.04 -17.77
C ASP A 92 15.05 21.11 -16.37
N GLY A 93 15.52 20.27 -15.44
CA GLY A 93 15.01 20.20 -14.07
C GLY A 93 13.64 19.53 -13.93
N LYS A 94 13.06 19.01 -15.02
CA LYS A 94 11.84 18.20 -15.00
C LYS A 94 12.18 16.72 -15.04
N ILE A 95 11.50 15.93 -14.22
CA ILE A 95 11.63 14.47 -14.23
C ILE A 95 11.00 13.96 -15.52
N THR A 96 11.83 13.54 -16.48
CA THR A 96 11.37 13.06 -17.79
C THR A 96 10.99 11.59 -17.80
N HIS A 97 11.44 10.83 -16.79
CA HIS A 97 11.18 9.40 -16.67
C HIS A 97 10.46 9.16 -15.34
N GLN A 98 9.16 8.86 -15.41
CA GLN A 98 8.36 8.47 -14.25
C GLN A 98 8.27 6.96 -14.21
N TYR A 99 8.26 6.39 -13.01
CA TYR A 99 7.84 5.00 -12.83
C TYR A 99 6.34 4.97 -13.00
N HIS A 100 5.82 4.16 -13.91
CA HIS A 100 4.39 3.92 -14.05
C HIS A 100 4.08 2.47 -13.65
N GLY A 101 2.79 2.16 -13.57
CA GLY A 101 2.35 0.77 -13.45
C GLY A 101 1.78 0.39 -12.10
N LEU A 102 1.71 1.27 -11.08
CA LEU A 102 0.81 1.01 -9.96
C LEU A 102 -0.62 1.26 -10.44
N LYS A 103 -1.40 0.19 -10.58
CA LYS A 103 -2.76 0.24 -11.08
C LYS A 103 -3.76 -0.25 -10.06
N ASN A 104 -4.95 0.38 -10.04
CA ASN A 104 -6.09 -0.13 -9.29
C ASN A 104 -6.88 -1.12 -10.15
N TYR A 105 -6.74 -2.41 -9.87
CA TYR A 105 -7.55 -3.46 -10.50
C TYR A 105 -8.82 -3.78 -9.70
N GLY A 106 -9.04 -3.08 -8.57
CA GLY A 106 -10.25 -3.22 -7.77
C GLY A 106 -11.41 -2.41 -8.34
N LEU A 107 -12.61 -2.74 -7.88
CA LEU A 107 -13.85 -2.11 -8.33
C LEU A 107 -14.15 -0.80 -7.61
N GLY A 108 -13.52 -0.56 -6.46
CA GLY A 108 -13.64 0.70 -5.72
C GLY A 108 -12.41 1.59 -5.80
N PRO A 109 -12.52 2.86 -5.40
CA PRO A 109 -11.40 3.78 -5.42
C PRO A 109 -10.47 3.55 -4.23
N ALA A 110 -9.16 3.65 -4.48
CA ALA A 110 -8.13 3.66 -3.46
C ALA A 110 -7.79 5.11 -3.07
N ILE A 111 -7.76 5.41 -1.78
CA ILE A 111 -7.60 6.75 -1.22
C ILE A 111 -6.32 6.80 -0.38
N HIS A 112 -5.56 7.89 -0.47
CA HIS A 112 -4.33 8.09 0.31
C HIS A 112 -3.31 6.95 0.10
N THR A 113 -3.13 6.56 -1.16
CA THR A 113 -2.22 5.51 -1.57
C THR A 113 -0.77 5.89 -1.27
N GLN A 114 -0.09 5.01 -0.54
CA GLN A 114 1.31 5.12 -0.17
C GLN A 114 2.02 3.81 -0.46
N ILE A 115 3.30 3.93 -0.78
CA ILE A 115 4.15 2.81 -1.14
C ILE A 115 5.36 2.81 -0.23
N THR A 116 5.66 1.67 0.37
CA THR A 116 6.84 1.51 1.22
C THR A 116 7.72 0.41 0.65
N TRP A 117 8.96 0.76 0.32
CA TRP A 117 9.93 -0.21 -0.16
C TRP A 117 10.66 -0.85 1.02
N ILE A 118 10.55 -2.18 1.15
CA ILE A 118 11.14 -2.93 2.26
C ILE A 118 12.21 -3.88 1.69
N PRO A 119 13.49 -3.48 1.67
CA PRO A 119 14.56 -4.33 1.19
C PRO A 119 14.83 -5.46 2.18
N GLN A 120 15.00 -6.68 1.68
CA GLN A 120 15.32 -7.86 2.49
C GLN A 120 16.75 -8.33 2.28
N ILE A 121 17.24 -8.30 1.04
CA ILE A 121 18.61 -8.70 0.70
C ILE A 121 19.21 -7.64 -0.23
N VAL A 122 20.44 -7.24 0.06
CA VAL A 122 21.19 -6.24 -0.73
C VAL A 122 22.50 -6.87 -1.16
N TRP A 123 22.82 -6.73 -2.45
CA TRP A 123 24.08 -7.17 -3.04
C TRP A 123 24.98 -5.97 -3.29
N VAL A 124 26.24 -6.13 -2.93
CA VAL A 124 27.33 -5.20 -3.22
C VAL A 124 28.40 -5.97 -3.98
N GLY A 125 28.44 -5.77 -5.30
CA GLY A 125 29.24 -6.62 -6.18
C GLY A 125 28.74 -8.08 -6.16
N THR A 126 29.60 -9.00 -5.74
CA THR A 126 29.29 -10.43 -5.60
C THR A 126 28.82 -10.83 -4.19
N GLU A 127 28.97 -9.95 -3.21
CA GLU A 127 28.59 -10.23 -1.83
C GLU A 127 27.13 -9.80 -1.58
N SER A 128 26.45 -10.50 -0.68
CA SER A 128 25.08 -10.17 -0.28
C SER A 128 24.92 -10.21 1.22
N PHE A 129 24.07 -9.33 1.76
CA PHE A 129 23.68 -9.36 3.16
C PHE A 129 22.18 -9.20 3.31
N ARG A 130 21.63 -9.83 4.34
CA ARG A 130 20.23 -9.67 4.76
C ARG A 130 20.07 -8.37 5.56
N ILE A 131 18.95 -7.69 5.35
CA ILE A 131 18.54 -6.54 6.16
C ILE A 131 17.86 -7.08 7.42
N ASP A 132 18.54 -6.93 8.55
CA ASP A 132 18.02 -7.23 9.88
C ASP A 132 17.37 -5.98 10.52
N GLU A 133 16.77 -6.15 11.70
CA GLU A 133 16.10 -5.05 12.41
C GLU A 133 17.07 -3.90 12.74
N LYS A 134 18.32 -4.22 13.04
CA LYS A 134 19.36 -3.23 13.28
C LYS A 134 19.60 -2.39 12.03
N LYS A 135 19.72 -3.00 10.85
CA LYS A 135 19.86 -2.29 9.57
C LYS A 135 18.62 -1.49 9.22
N LEU A 136 17.41 -1.95 9.56
CA LEU A 136 16.18 -1.16 9.36
C LEU A 136 16.18 0.18 10.14
N SER A 137 16.99 0.30 11.20
CA SER A 137 17.18 1.57 11.92
C SER A 137 18.12 2.56 11.19
N GLU A 138 18.93 2.08 10.25
CA GLU A 138 19.83 2.94 9.45
C GLU A 138 19.02 3.83 8.50
N GLN A 139 19.44 5.09 8.35
CA GLN A 139 18.66 6.07 7.56
C GLN A 139 18.37 5.64 6.11
N LYS A 140 19.23 4.82 5.50
CA LYS A 140 19.01 4.31 4.13
C LYS A 140 17.90 3.25 4.04
N TYR A 141 17.70 2.44 5.08
CA TYR A 141 16.73 1.35 5.09
C TYR A 141 15.48 1.66 5.92
N ARG A 142 15.51 2.76 6.68
CA ARG A 142 14.39 3.25 7.47
C ARG A 142 13.10 3.35 6.66
N ARG A 143 12.02 2.81 7.25
CA ARG A 143 10.71 2.68 6.61
C ARG A 143 10.15 4.02 6.14
N ASP A 144 10.15 5.02 7.02
CA ASP A 144 9.63 6.37 6.76
C ASP A 144 10.32 7.08 5.59
N LEU A 145 11.61 6.83 5.38
CA LEU A 145 12.37 7.41 4.27
C LEU A 145 12.17 6.65 2.95
N ASN A 146 11.74 5.40 3.02
CA ASN A 146 11.39 4.54 1.89
C ASN A 146 9.87 4.51 1.60
N THR A 147 9.07 5.25 2.37
CA THR A 147 7.65 5.46 2.09
C THR A 147 7.47 6.68 1.18
N ILE A 148 6.78 6.48 0.05
CA ILE A 148 6.56 7.47 -1.00
C ILE A 148 5.06 7.51 -1.31
N PRO A 149 4.41 8.69 -1.34
CA PRO A 149 3.03 8.79 -1.79
C PRO A 149 2.94 8.51 -3.29
N ALA A 150 1.87 7.83 -3.71
CA ALA A 150 1.54 7.70 -5.12
C ALA A 150 1.10 9.06 -5.71
N SER A 151 1.32 9.25 -7.01
CA SER A 151 0.87 10.45 -7.74
C SER A 151 0.04 10.04 -8.97
N PRO A 152 -1.29 10.24 -8.97
CA PRO A 152 -2.09 10.75 -7.86
C PRO A 152 -2.15 9.77 -6.69
N SER A 153 -2.42 10.29 -5.49
CA SER A 153 -2.58 9.49 -4.27
C SER A 153 -3.97 8.86 -4.15
N HIS A 154 -4.91 9.31 -4.98
CA HIS A 154 -6.27 8.78 -5.09
C HIS A 154 -6.42 8.15 -6.47
N LEU A 155 -6.78 6.87 -6.50
CA LEU A 155 -6.86 6.08 -7.72
C LEU A 155 -8.27 5.52 -7.85
N LEU A 156 -8.99 5.97 -8.87
CA LEU A 156 -10.23 5.35 -9.31
C LEU A 156 -9.95 3.94 -9.85
N PRO A 157 -10.99 3.09 -10.01
CA PRO A 157 -10.86 1.82 -10.71
C PRO A 157 -10.18 1.99 -12.08
N GLU A 158 -9.26 1.08 -12.40
CA GLU A 158 -8.43 1.07 -13.61
C GLU A 158 -7.46 2.25 -13.77
N GLN A 159 -7.40 3.17 -12.82
CA GLN A 159 -6.48 4.29 -12.85
C GLN A 159 -5.08 3.87 -12.41
N GLU A 160 -4.08 4.50 -13.02
CA GLU A 160 -2.67 4.32 -12.69
C GLU A 160 -2.09 5.52 -11.94
N ALA A 161 -1.17 5.23 -11.01
CA ALA A 161 -0.29 6.21 -10.42
C ALA A 161 1.12 6.10 -10.99
N THR A 162 1.81 7.24 -10.95
CA THR A 162 3.22 7.34 -11.22
C THR A 162 4.01 7.69 -9.96
N PHE A 163 5.31 7.39 -10.01
CA PHE A 163 6.27 7.70 -8.96
C PHE A 163 7.44 8.47 -9.55
N PHE A 164 7.92 9.41 -8.75
CA PHE A 164 8.93 10.38 -9.16
C PHE A 164 10.23 10.25 -8.34
N ARG A 165 10.27 9.31 -7.38
CA ARG A 165 11.39 9.19 -6.45
C ARG A 165 11.86 7.74 -6.33
N ILE A 166 13.17 7.58 -6.40
CA ILE A 166 13.89 6.33 -6.12
C ILE A 166 13.86 6.07 -4.60
N PRO A 167 13.72 4.81 -4.13
CA PRO A 167 13.80 4.47 -2.71
C PRO A 167 15.08 4.97 -2.04
N ALA A 168 15.00 5.32 -0.76
CA ALA A 168 16.13 5.92 -0.04
C ALA A 168 17.37 5.03 -0.03
N PHE A 169 17.23 3.70 -0.01
CA PHE A 169 18.38 2.78 0.00
C PHE A 169 19.21 2.82 -1.29
N ILE A 170 18.60 3.19 -2.43
CA ILE A 170 19.34 3.44 -3.68
C ILE A 170 19.72 4.92 -3.80
N GLN A 171 18.80 5.83 -3.46
CA GLN A 171 19.06 7.27 -3.54
C GLN A 171 20.30 7.68 -2.73
N ARG A 172 20.52 7.00 -1.60
CA ARG A 172 21.61 7.24 -0.65
C ARG A 172 22.76 6.22 -0.78
N ASP A 173 22.85 5.51 -1.90
CA ASP A 173 24.04 4.70 -2.20
C ASP A 173 25.19 5.60 -2.69
N TYR A 174 25.79 6.34 -1.76
CA TYR A 174 26.85 7.32 -2.07
C TYR A 174 28.08 6.68 -2.72
N GLU A 175 28.38 5.43 -2.34
CA GLU A 175 29.51 4.69 -2.89
C GLU A 175 29.21 4.05 -4.25
N ARG A 176 27.93 3.99 -4.66
CA ARG A 176 27.46 3.42 -5.93
C ARG A 176 27.93 1.97 -6.09
N LYS A 177 27.70 1.18 -5.04
CA LYS A 177 28.20 -0.19 -4.91
C LYS A 177 27.09 -1.23 -4.90
N ILE A 178 25.85 -0.83 -4.61
CA ILE A 178 24.71 -1.73 -4.68
C ILE A 178 24.56 -2.16 -6.14
N THR A 179 24.50 -3.46 -6.39
CA THR A 179 24.30 -4.04 -7.73
C THR A 179 22.91 -4.64 -7.87
N ARG A 180 22.36 -5.16 -6.76
CA ARG A 180 21.03 -5.74 -6.68
C ARG A 180 20.40 -5.51 -5.33
N VAL A 181 19.08 -5.35 -5.29
CA VAL A 181 18.26 -5.42 -4.08
C VAL A 181 17.05 -6.29 -4.34
N THR A 182 16.68 -7.12 -3.38
CA THR A 182 15.41 -7.85 -3.39
C THR A 182 14.66 -7.61 -2.11
N GLY A 183 13.33 -7.58 -2.21
CA GLY A 183 12.46 -7.42 -1.06
C GLY A 183 11.00 -7.42 -1.50
N TYR A 184 10.18 -6.72 -0.74
CA TYR A 184 8.79 -6.52 -1.08
C TYR A 184 8.38 -5.06 -0.90
N ILE A 185 7.42 -4.66 -1.71
CA ILE A 185 6.80 -3.35 -1.68
C ILE A 185 5.46 -3.50 -0.96
N GLU A 186 5.22 -2.63 0.01
CA GLU A 186 3.96 -2.57 0.73
C GLU A 186 3.17 -1.36 0.21
N ILE A 187 2.02 -1.63 -0.39
CA ILE A 187 1.11 -0.63 -0.95
C ILE A 187 -0.04 -0.49 0.04
N SER A 188 -0.07 0.61 0.78
CA SER A 188 -1.12 0.91 1.77
C SER A 188 -2.09 1.96 1.21
N TYR A 189 -3.39 1.73 1.41
CA TYR A 189 -4.45 2.62 0.93
C TYR A 189 -5.70 2.48 1.80
N LEU A 190 -6.61 3.45 1.68
CA LEU A 190 -7.93 3.42 2.29
C LEU A 190 -8.99 3.19 1.21
N ASP A 191 -10.10 2.56 1.56
CA ASP A 191 -11.30 2.54 0.73
C ASP A 191 -12.25 3.71 1.06
N LEU A 192 -13.42 3.74 0.41
CA LEU A 192 -14.48 4.73 0.67
C LEU A 192 -15.04 4.67 2.09
N PHE A 193 -14.94 3.53 2.76
CA PHE A 193 -15.39 3.31 4.14
C PHE A 193 -14.29 3.62 5.17
N LYS A 194 -13.13 4.11 4.71
CA LYS A 194 -11.93 4.40 5.51
C LYS A 194 -11.31 3.16 6.14
N GLU A 195 -11.62 1.97 5.62
CA GLU A 195 -10.93 0.74 6.01
C GLU A 195 -9.56 0.72 5.32
N ARG A 196 -8.52 0.33 6.07
CA ARG A 196 -7.15 0.27 5.56
C ARG A 196 -6.90 -1.07 4.91
N HIS A 197 -6.42 -1.01 3.68
CA HIS A 197 -6.00 -2.14 2.88
C HIS A 197 -4.51 -2.10 2.65
N THR A 198 -3.91 -3.26 2.45
CA THR A 198 -2.47 -3.38 2.18
C THR A 198 -2.23 -4.51 1.19
N THR A 199 -1.55 -4.19 0.09
CA THR A 199 -1.04 -5.19 -0.85
C THR A 199 0.47 -5.30 -0.68
N ARG A 200 1.00 -6.53 -0.64
CA ARG A 200 2.45 -6.77 -0.65
C ARG A 200 2.85 -7.42 -1.95
N GLN A 201 3.93 -6.95 -2.58
CA GLN A 201 4.41 -7.51 -3.84
C GLN A 201 5.93 -7.61 -3.84
N LYS A 202 6.49 -8.69 -4.37
CA LYS A 202 7.94 -8.85 -4.48
C LYS A 202 8.51 -7.86 -5.49
N PHE A 203 9.70 -7.34 -5.19
CA PHE A 203 10.45 -6.51 -6.12
C PHE A 203 11.91 -6.96 -6.22
N HIS A 204 12.51 -6.65 -7.36
CA HIS A 204 13.93 -6.70 -7.60
C HIS A 204 14.40 -5.36 -8.18
N VAL A 205 15.52 -4.85 -7.68
CA VAL A 205 16.21 -3.69 -8.25
C VAL A 205 17.57 -4.15 -8.74
N PHE A 206 17.94 -3.73 -9.94
CA PHE A 206 19.28 -3.88 -10.49
C PHE A 206 19.83 -2.52 -10.90
N THR A 207 21.12 -2.30 -10.71
CA THR A 207 21.76 -0.99 -10.93
C THR A 207 22.96 -1.15 -11.84
N GLY A 208 23.00 -0.33 -12.89
CA GLY A 208 24.12 -0.21 -13.82
C GLY A 208 24.83 1.12 -13.64
N TYR A 209 25.50 1.32 -12.49
CA TYR A 209 26.12 2.62 -12.17
C TYR A 209 27.30 2.98 -13.08
N THR A 210 27.98 1.99 -13.64
CA THR A 210 29.14 2.14 -14.53
C THR A 210 28.75 2.21 -16.01
N ASP A 211 27.48 1.97 -16.33
CA ASP A 211 27.00 1.96 -17.72
C ASP A 211 26.77 3.38 -18.24
N ASN A 212 26.66 3.54 -19.57
CA ASN A 212 26.43 4.83 -20.20
C ASN A 212 25.23 4.77 -21.19
N PRO A 213 24.07 5.34 -20.83
CA PRO A 213 23.78 6.05 -19.58
C PRO A 213 23.65 5.09 -18.38
N PRO A 214 23.98 5.54 -17.16
CA PRO A 214 23.76 4.73 -15.97
C PRO A 214 22.26 4.54 -15.75
N TYR A 215 21.87 3.39 -15.20
CA TYR A 215 20.45 3.06 -15.05
C TYR A 215 20.12 2.37 -13.73
N ILE A 216 18.83 2.33 -13.46
CA ILE A 216 18.18 1.49 -12.47
C ILE A 216 17.08 0.69 -13.15
N HIS A 217 16.99 -0.60 -12.87
CA HIS A 217 15.98 -1.49 -13.41
C HIS A 217 15.14 -2.04 -12.25
N PHE A 218 13.86 -1.71 -12.24
CA PHE A 218 12.88 -2.23 -11.29
C PHE A 218 12.12 -3.38 -11.91
N THR A 219 11.98 -4.47 -11.19
CA THR A 219 11.12 -5.60 -11.56
C THR A 219 10.14 -5.87 -10.44
N PHE A 220 8.85 -6.00 -10.79
CA PHE A 220 7.79 -6.43 -9.87
C PHE A 220 7.32 -7.83 -10.25
N SER A 221 7.08 -8.66 -9.25
CA SER A 221 6.67 -10.06 -9.46
C SER A 221 5.49 -10.42 -8.55
N ASP A 222 5.62 -11.51 -7.80
CA ASP A 222 4.52 -12.15 -7.08
C ASP A 222 3.88 -11.21 -6.06
N ILE A 223 2.56 -11.29 -5.96
CA ILE A 223 1.80 -10.67 -4.88
C ILE A 223 1.82 -11.64 -3.71
N LEU A 224 2.27 -11.15 -2.56
CA LEU A 224 2.38 -11.93 -1.34
C LEU A 224 1.02 -11.94 -0.64
N PHE A 225 0.47 -13.12 -0.44
CA PHE A 225 -0.68 -13.31 0.45
C PHE A 225 -0.20 -13.46 1.89
N ASP A 226 -1.06 -13.19 2.87
CA ASP A 226 -0.70 -13.08 4.31
C ASP A 226 0.07 -14.27 4.91
N GLN A 227 0.06 -15.44 4.24
CA GLN A 227 0.79 -16.64 4.64
C GLN A 227 2.24 -16.73 4.13
N GLU A 228 2.67 -15.86 3.20
CA GLU A 228 4.00 -15.89 2.58
C GLU A 228 4.94 -14.78 3.09
N VAL A 229 4.49 -14.02 4.08
CA VAL A 229 5.35 -13.05 4.76
C VAL A 229 6.26 -13.86 5.67
N PRO A 230 7.59 -13.90 5.44
CA PRO A 230 8.48 -14.58 6.37
C PRO A 230 8.29 -13.92 7.74
N GLN A 231 7.75 -14.68 8.69
CA GLN A 231 7.81 -14.31 10.09
C GLN A 231 9.29 -14.21 10.44
N ASN A 232 9.68 -13.13 11.13
CA ASN A 232 10.96 -13.16 11.82
C ASN A 232 10.80 -14.24 12.89
N ASP A 233 11.31 -15.44 12.59
CA ASP A 233 11.42 -16.54 13.55
C ASP A 233 12.48 -16.17 14.60
N ASP A 234 12.17 -15.18 15.45
CA ASP A 234 13.00 -14.73 16.57
C ASP A 234 12.13 -14.55 17.84
N ASP A 235 11.17 -15.45 18.05
CA ASP A 235 10.46 -15.62 19.34
C ASP A 235 10.91 -16.92 20.06
N GLU A 236 12.21 -17.22 20.00
CA GLU A 236 12.86 -18.10 20.99
C GLU A 236 13.99 -17.36 21.70
N SER A 237 13.63 -16.67 22.79
CA SER A 237 14.54 -16.31 23.87
C SER A 237 13.85 -16.45 25.22
#